data_AF-A0A5R9P1V5-F1
#
_entry.id   AF-A0A5R9P1V5-F1
#
_cell.length_a   1.000
_cell.length_b   1.000
_cell.length_c   1.000
_cell.angle_alpha   90.00
_cell.angle_beta   90.00
_cell.angle_gamma   90.00
#
_symmetry.space_group_name_H-M   'P 1'
#
loop_
_entity.id
_entity.type
_entity.pdbx_description
1 polymer ?
#
loop_
_entity_poly.entity_id
_entity_poly.type
_entity_poly.pdbx_seq_one_letter_code
_entity_poly.pdbx_strand_id
1 'polypeptide(L)'
;MSDPHHRLPSVFLGNLLESTTIEPLADNFAVSRFLMDRALADLGGNPINGPSVEGDNLIASMLADEAMYALSRSDAPTSLTWYTDAIERMIAVATILHPEISSDEAAVSHPSGRFKSALEARVVLFTAMALTSQNNAVLDNMRYALEQYRAFLATGEFLPKVYGANGTAVFSNLQRFNFVLSRTNGDLTRFHRLMTMELTMRDLVKFAERFDIQVGGKELADETVYGSMIFGPKVGNGFLQNLLGNHKPITIDLWFMRTWGRYTGTILRDQLEDGVQTKLASALRRSQRSERMTKLMDDFGVLRKPAEVLEMDNVELLSYARELKLFWEKIRRNYTAGKLNDQMNSRSSKLAAKKTQDNASASELKSKLGWPSASESILRGLGAPVDSPRNASSRAWIRSVCELALKKLKANGFNMTAANLQATLWYPEKELYGKLTGRPVTRFTMSYDDAIIDLAKKEGFTDERIAAALRTVAKDGRGRQRDTERDVESLTGTDGGFHRRIAGRG
;
A
#
# COMPACT_ATOMS: atom_id res chain seq x y z
N MET A 1 -11.46 23.37 19.85
CA MET A 1 -12.74 23.10 20.54
C MET A 1 -13.76 22.77 19.48
N SER A 2 -14.13 21.50 19.37
CA SER A 2 -15.07 20.97 18.37
C SER A 2 -16.51 21.39 18.66
N ASP A 3 -17.26 21.71 17.61
CA ASP A 3 -18.69 22.00 17.66
C ASP A 3 -19.45 20.81 18.29
N PRO A 4 -20.19 21.01 19.40
CA PRO A 4 -20.92 19.94 20.08
C PRO A 4 -22.08 19.33 19.26
N HIS A 5 -22.38 19.86 18.07
CA HIS A 5 -23.37 19.30 17.14
C HIS A 5 -22.79 18.53 15.95
N HIS A 6 -21.46 18.46 15.79
CA HIS A 6 -20.86 17.62 14.75
C HIS A 6 -20.85 16.15 15.18
N ARG A 7 -21.97 15.44 14.98
CA ARG A 7 -21.97 13.98 15.08
C ARG A 7 -21.05 13.43 14.00
N LEU A 8 -19.93 12.86 14.44
CA LEU A 8 -19.00 12.16 13.56
C LEU A 8 -19.76 11.00 12.86
N PRO A 9 -19.50 10.79 11.56
CA PRO A 9 -20.21 9.77 10.79
C PRO A 9 -19.99 8.37 11.38
N SER A 10 -20.90 7.44 11.09
CA SER A 10 -20.82 6.08 11.62
C SER A 10 -19.57 5.34 11.13
N VAL A 11 -19.00 5.79 10.00
CA VAL A 11 -17.72 5.30 9.46
C VAL A 11 -16.49 5.94 10.07
N PHE A 12 -16.63 6.89 11.00
CA PHE A 12 -15.50 7.50 11.70
C PHE A 12 -14.69 6.43 12.43
N LEU A 13 -13.38 6.51 12.28
CA LEU A 13 -12.48 5.46 12.71
C LEU A 13 -12.51 5.18 14.21
N GLY A 14 -12.64 6.21 15.06
CA GLY A 14 -12.78 6.01 16.51
C GLY A 14 -14.00 5.17 16.89
N ASN A 15 -15.16 5.44 16.26
CA ASN A 15 -16.39 4.67 16.49
C ASN A 15 -16.20 3.18 16.14
N LEU A 16 -15.46 2.90 15.08
CA LEU A 16 -15.23 1.53 14.60
C LEU A 16 -14.15 0.80 15.41
N LEU A 17 -13.09 1.51 15.82
CA LEU A 17 -12.02 0.93 16.64
C LEU A 17 -12.39 0.75 18.10
N GLU A 18 -13.37 1.47 18.63
CA GLU A 18 -13.86 1.27 20.00
C GLU A 18 -14.99 0.23 20.07
N SER A 19 -15.67 -0.05 18.95
CA SER A 19 -16.77 -1.01 18.92
C SER A 19 -16.30 -2.43 19.26
N THR A 20 -17.00 -3.08 20.20
CA THR A 20 -16.81 -4.49 20.61
C THR A 20 -17.86 -5.42 20.04
N THR A 21 -18.83 -4.90 19.29
CA THR A 21 -20.03 -5.63 18.85
C THR A 21 -19.95 -6.13 17.41
N ILE A 22 -18.86 -5.88 16.70
CA ILE A 22 -18.69 -6.28 15.30
C ILE A 22 -17.98 -7.62 15.25
N GLU A 23 -18.69 -8.66 14.82
CA GLU A 23 -18.11 -9.97 14.55
C GLU A 23 -17.05 -9.89 13.43
N PRO A 24 -15.95 -10.68 13.51
CA PRO A 24 -14.94 -10.70 12.48
C PRO A 24 -15.50 -11.05 11.09
N LEU A 25 -15.18 -10.21 10.12
CA LEU A 25 -15.52 -10.37 8.71
C LEU A 25 -14.52 -11.31 8.02
N ALA A 26 -15.02 -12.10 7.06
CA ALA A 26 -14.25 -13.20 6.46
C ALA A 26 -12.96 -12.76 5.76
N ASP A 27 -12.97 -11.60 5.09
CA ASP A 27 -11.84 -11.08 4.33
C ASP A 27 -11.89 -9.55 4.14
N ASN A 28 -10.84 -9.00 3.53
CA ASN A 28 -10.74 -7.57 3.24
C ASN A 28 -11.87 -7.06 2.33
N PHE A 29 -12.45 -7.93 1.49
CA PHE A 29 -13.59 -7.51 0.69
C PHE A 29 -14.80 -7.26 1.58
N ALA A 30 -15.11 -8.21 2.48
CA ALA A 30 -16.25 -8.10 3.37
C ALA A 30 -16.12 -6.83 4.23
N VAL A 31 -14.91 -6.50 4.67
CA VAL A 31 -14.59 -5.21 5.30
C VAL A 31 -14.91 -4.04 4.38
N SER A 32 -14.39 -4.02 3.15
CA SER A 32 -14.65 -2.94 2.20
C SER A 32 -16.14 -2.75 1.92
N ARG A 33 -16.92 -3.82 1.80
CA ARG A 33 -18.38 -3.74 1.60
C ARG A 33 -19.07 -3.19 2.84
N PHE A 34 -18.76 -3.73 4.02
CA PHE A 34 -19.32 -3.26 5.30
C PHE A 34 -19.08 -1.76 5.51
N LEU A 35 -17.85 -1.29 5.27
CA LEU A 35 -17.49 0.12 5.41
C LEU A 35 -18.20 1.00 4.37
N MET A 36 -18.30 0.53 3.11
CA MET A 36 -19.00 1.25 2.05
C MET A 36 -20.52 1.35 2.32
N ASP A 37 -21.16 0.29 2.79
CA ASP A 37 -22.59 0.30 3.12
C ASP A 37 -22.92 1.27 4.25
N ARG A 38 -22.07 1.33 5.28
CA ARG A 38 -22.21 2.33 6.37
C ARG A 38 -21.99 3.75 5.86
N ALA A 39 -20.99 3.96 5.01
CA ALA A 39 -20.74 5.27 4.41
C ALA A 39 -21.94 5.73 3.57
N LEU A 40 -22.51 4.83 2.75
CA LEU A 40 -23.70 5.12 1.96
C LEU A 40 -24.89 5.41 2.87
N ALA A 41 -25.08 4.68 3.97
CA ALA A 41 -26.15 4.98 4.93
C ALA A 41 -26.00 6.38 5.54
N ASP A 42 -24.78 6.76 5.94
CA ASP A 42 -24.47 8.11 6.46
C ASP A 42 -24.73 9.20 5.39
N LEU A 43 -24.54 8.87 4.11
CA LEU A 43 -24.74 9.76 2.96
C LEU A 43 -26.16 9.67 2.34
N GLY A 44 -27.12 9.02 3.01
CA GLY A 44 -28.49 8.90 2.51
C GLY A 44 -28.62 8.09 1.20
N GLY A 45 -27.73 7.12 1.00
CA GLY A 45 -27.67 6.22 -0.16
C GLY A 45 -26.89 6.77 -1.35
N ASN A 46 -26.39 8.01 -1.29
CA ASN A 46 -25.77 8.67 -2.43
C ASN A 46 -24.25 8.86 -2.24
N PRO A 47 -23.41 8.19 -3.04
CA PRO A 47 -21.96 8.36 -2.94
C PRO A 47 -21.48 9.72 -3.47
N ILE A 48 -20.43 10.27 -2.84
CA ILE A 48 -19.77 11.51 -3.30
C ILE A 48 -18.79 11.16 -4.42
N ASN A 49 -19.20 11.36 -5.67
CA ASN A 49 -18.41 10.98 -6.86
C ASN A 49 -17.65 12.12 -7.54
N GLY A 50 -17.79 13.36 -7.05
CA GLY A 50 -17.13 14.51 -7.64
C GLY A 50 -17.16 15.76 -6.74
N PRO A 51 -16.47 16.83 -7.18
CA PRO A 51 -16.30 18.05 -6.41
C PRO A 51 -17.63 18.77 -6.13
N SER A 52 -17.79 19.23 -4.89
CA SER A 52 -18.88 20.12 -4.47
C SER A 52 -18.48 20.84 -3.19
N VAL A 53 -18.97 22.05 -2.94
CA VAL A 53 -18.58 22.81 -1.74
C VAL A 53 -18.92 22.03 -0.47
N GLU A 54 -20.11 21.45 -0.42
CA GLU A 54 -20.62 20.69 0.72
C GLU A 54 -19.86 19.37 0.89
N GLY A 55 -19.71 18.59 -0.18
CA GLY A 55 -19.00 17.31 -0.15
C GLY A 55 -17.52 17.45 0.16
N ASP A 56 -16.85 18.45 -0.43
CA ASP A 56 -15.43 18.71 -0.22
C ASP A 56 -15.17 19.13 1.22
N ASN A 57 -16.03 19.97 1.79
CA ASN A 57 -15.93 20.37 3.20
C ASN A 57 -16.19 19.20 4.15
N LEU A 58 -17.15 18.31 3.83
CA LEU A 58 -17.44 17.12 4.62
C LEU A 58 -16.22 16.17 4.62
N ILE A 59 -15.69 15.84 3.44
CA ILE A 59 -14.51 14.97 3.32
C ILE A 59 -13.28 15.57 4.01
N ALA A 60 -13.03 16.87 3.81
CA ALA A 60 -11.91 17.55 4.45
C ALA A 60 -12.04 17.60 5.97
N SER A 61 -13.25 17.69 6.51
CA SER A 61 -13.48 17.66 7.96
C SER A 61 -13.25 16.24 8.51
N MET A 62 -13.75 15.20 7.85
CA MET A 62 -13.45 13.81 8.23
C MET A 62 -11.95 13.50 8.21
N LEU A 63 -11.22 13.94 7.18
CA LEU A 63 -9.76 13.80 7.11
C LEU A 63 -9.06 14.49 8.28
N ALA A 64 -9.49 15.71 8.62
CA ALA A 64 -8.91 16.46 9.73
C ALA A 64 -9.23 15.82 11.09
N ASP A 65 -10.49 15.43 11.32
CA ASP A 65 -10.94 14.84 12.57
C ASP A 65 -10.29 13.48 12.82
N GLU A 66 -10.13 12.64 11.80
CA GLU A 66 -9.42 11.37 11.94
C GLU A 66 -7.92 11.54 12.14
N ALA A 67 -7.30 12.53 11.50
CA ALA A 67 -5.90 12.86 11.77
C ALA A 67 -5.73 13.35 13.22
N MET A 68 -6.61 14.23 13.72
CA MET A 68 -6.59 14.68 15.12
C MET A 68 -6.81 13.52 16.10
N TYR A 69 -7.77 12.64 15.81
CA TYR A 69 -8.01 11.44 16.61
C TYR A 69 -6.77 10.54 16.64
N ALA A 70 -6.20 10.22 15.49
CA ALA A 70 -5.00 9.39 15.39
C ALA A 70 -3.81 9.99 16.16
N LEU A 71 -3.67 11.31 16.20
CA LEU A 71 -2.63 12.01 16.96
C LEU A 71 -2.91 12.10 18.47
N SER A 72 -4.17 12.02 18.88
CA SER A 72 -4.58 12.06 20.29
C SER A 72 -4.46 10.69 20.99
N ARG A 73 -4.34 9.61 20.23
CA ARG A 73 -4.24 8.24 20.74
C ARG A 73 -2.92 8.01 21.46
N SER A 74 -3.02 7.42 22.65
CA SER A 74 -1.87 6.95 23.45
C SER A 74 -1.70 5.43 23.38
N ASP A 75 -2.72 4.72 22.91
CA ASP A 75 -2.77 3.26 22.77
C ASP A 75 -2.09 2.74 21.49
N ALA A 76 -1.75 3.63 20.55
CA ALA A 76 -1.14 3.29 19.28
C ALA A 76 -0.01 4.26 18.89
N PRO A 77 1.05 3.79 18.20
CA PRO A 77 2.11 4.65 17.70
C PRO A 77 1.60 5.59 16.59
N THR A 78 2.03 6.85 16.61
CA THR A 78 1.71 7.83 15.57
C THR A 78 2.68 7.74 14.39
N SER A 79 2.17 7.86 13.16
CA SER A 79 2.96 7.97 11.91
C SER A 79 3.31 9.40 11.51
N LEU A 80 3.05 10.41 12.38
CA LEU A 80 3.24 11.82 12.04
C LEU A 80 4.63 12.12 11.49
N THR A 81 5.65 11.52 12.09
CA THR A 81 7.05 11.72 11.73
C THR A 81 7.62 10.58 10.89
N TRP A 82 6.77 9.79 10.22
CA TRP A 82 7.23 8.61 9.47
C TRP A 82 8.19 8.97 8.34
N TYR A 83 7.92 10.03 7.57
CA TYR A 83 8.82 10.49 6.51
C TYR A 83 10.05 11.26 7.02
N THR A 84 10.07 11.67 8.29
CA THR A 84 11.23 12.32 8.90
C THR A 84 12.00 11.32 9.76
N ASP A 85 11.54 11.04 10.97
CA ASP A 85 12.26 10.30 12.01
C ASP A 85 12.46 8.83 11.62
N ALA A 86 11.45 8.17 11.04
CA ALA A 86 11.58 6.76 10.68
C ALA A 86 12.50 6.57 9.46
N ILE A 87 12.50 7.51 8.51
CA ILE A 87 13.44 7.50 7.39
C ILE A 87 14.86 7.85 7.87
N GLU A 88 15.04 8.82 8.75
CA GLU A 88 16.34 9.15 9.34
C GLU A 88 16.93 7.96 10.13
N ARG A 89 16.11 7.31 10.95
CA ARG A 89 16.49 6.07 11.66
C ARG A 89 16.80 4.93 10.71
N MET A 90 16.03 4.78 9.62
CA MET A 90 16.31 3.80 8.59
C MET A 90 17.67 4.06 7.94
N ILE A 91 17.96 5.31 7.56
CA ILE A 91 19.26 5.70 7.00
C ILE A 91 20.37 5.37 7.98
N ALA A 92 20.21 5.73 9.26
CA ALA A 92 21.21 5.48 10.29
C ALA A 92 21.56 4.00 10.40
N VAL A 93 20.57 3.10 10.42
CA VAL A 93 20.82 1.65 10.43
C VAL A 93 21.35 1.16 9.09
N ALA A 94 20.87 1.69 7.97
CA ALA A 94 21.39 1.37 6.64
C ALA A 94 22.88 1.73 6.50
N THR A 95 23.41 2.73 7.23
CA THR A 95 24.85 3.06 7.20
C THR A 95 25.73 1.94 7.74
N ILE A 96 25.18 1.05 8.57
CA ILE A 96 25.88 -0.12 9.08
C ILE A 96 26.16 -1.12 7.94
N LEU A 97 25.19 -1.26 7.04
CA LEU A 97 25.20 -2.17 5.90
C LEU A 97 25.92 -1.56 4.70
N HIS A 98 25.75 -0.25 4.52
CA HIS A 98 26.15 0.53 3.36
C HIS A 98 26.77 1.86 3.84
N PRO A 99 28.03 1.86 4.32
CA PRO A 99 28.69 3.05 4.88
C PRO A 99 28.72 4.26 3.93
N GLU A 100 28.72 4.02 2.62
CA GLU A 100 28.72 5.03 1.56
C GLU A 100 27.51 5.97 1.60
N ILE A 101 26.43 5.64 2.31
CA ILE A 101 25.28 6.53 2.46
C ILE A 101 25.45 7.54 3.61
N SER A 102 26.48 7.37 4.45
CA SER A 102 26.67 8.15 5.69
C SER A 102 27.21 9.56 5.43
N SER A 103 28.34 9.67 4.70
CA SER A 103 29.03 10.92 4.40
C SER A 103 29.67 10.90 3.01
N ASP A 104 30.03 12.07 2.49
CA ASP A 104 30.66 12.19 1.18
C ASP A 104 32.02 11.50 1.14
N GLU A 105 32.78 11.52 2.23
CA GLU A 105 34.06 10.80 2.35
C GLU A 105 33.86 9.29 2.22
N ALA A 106 32.85 8.73 2.90
CA ALA A 106 32.52 7.31 2.80
C ALA A 106 32.03 6.94 1.39
N ALA A 107 31.27 7.82 0.74
CA ALA A 107 30.78 7.61 -0.62
C ALA A 107 31.93 7.58 -1.64
N VAL A 108 32.82 8.56 -1.58
CA VAL A 108 33.97 8.70 -2.49
C VAL A 108 34.99 7.59 -2.29
N SER A 109 35.20 7.16 -1.04
CA SER A 109 36.14 6.08 -0.72
C SER A 109 35.58 4.67 -0.96
N HIS A 110 34.30 4.53 -1.30
CA HIS A 110 33.69 3.23 -1.50
C HIS A 110 34.33 2.47 -2.68
N PRO A 111 34.72 1.18 -2.54
CA PRO A 111 35.46 0.44 -3.56
C PRO A 111 34.78 0.33 -4.94
N SER A 112 33.46 0.52 -5.00
CA SER A 112 32.73 0.51 -6.27
C SER A 112 33.03 1.73 -7.15
N GLY A 113 33.52 2.83 -6.59
CA GLY A 113 33.78 4.09 -7.30
C GLY A 113 32.53 4.74 -7.93
N ARG A 114 31.33 4.37 -7.47
CA ARG A 114 30.05 4.75 -8.10
C ARG A 114 29.50 6.10 -7.65
N PHE A 115 29.93 6.61 -6.50
CA PHE A 115 29.32 7.76 -5.86
C PHE A 115 30.33 8.87 -5.64
N LYS A 116 29.91 10.11 -5.90
CA LYS A 116 30.66 11.34 -5.60
C LYS A 116 30.27 11.94 -4.26
N SER A 117 29.14 11.53 -3.71
CA SER A 117 28.57 12.06 -2.47
C SER A 117 27.62 11.04 -1.84
N ALA A 118 27.37 11.19 -0.53
CA ALA A 118 26.36 10.40 0.17
C ALA A 118 24.96 10.64 -0.41
N LEU A 119 24.70 11.83 -0.95
CA LEU A 119 23.44 12.13 -1.63
C LEU A 119 23.23 11.21 -2.83
N GLU A 120 24.24 10.99 -3.68
CA GLU A 120 24.12 10.08 -4.82
C GLU A 120 23.83 8.65 -4.36
N ALA A 121 24.49 8.19 -3.29
CA ALA A 121 24.23 6.89 -2.69
C ALA A 121 22.79 6.77 -2.17
N ARG A 122 22.29 7.78 -1.45
CA ARG A 122 20.92 7.82 -0.93
C ARG A 122 19.87 7.87 -2.04
N VAL A 123 20.10 8.63 -3.11
CA VAL A 123 19.19 8.72 -4.26
C VAL A 123 18.99 7.35 -4.90
N VAL A 124 20.05 6.55 -5.06
CA VAL A 124 19.92 5.19 -5.59
C VAL A 124 19.12 4.30 -4.63
N LEU A 125 19.43 4.33 -3.33
CA LEU A 125 18.69 3.55 -2.34
C LEU A 125 17.19 3.91 -2.31
N PHE A 126 16.87 5.20 -2.25
CA PHE A 126 15.48 5.69 -2.21
C PHE A 126 14.74 5.38 -3.50
N THR A 127 15.41 5.45 -4.64
CA THR A 127 14.81 5.04 -5.91
C THR A 127 14.52 3.54 -5.89
N ALA A 128 15.45 2.69 -5.45
CA ALA A 128 15.22 1.25 -5.31
C ALA A 128 14.02 0.94 -4.39
N MET A 129 13.93 1.61 -3.24
CA MET A 129 12.80 1.49 -2.31
C MET A 129 11.48 1.88 -2.97
N ALA A 130 11.44 3.03 -3.65
CA ALA A 130 10.24 3.52 -4.30
C ALA A 130 9.77 2.56 -5.40
N LEU A 131 10.66 2.16 -6.32
CA LEU A 131 10.31 1.34 -7.48
C LEU A 131 9.83 -0.05 -7.09
N THR A 132 10.37 -0.63 -6.01
CA THR A 132 9.98 -1.96 -5.51
C THR A 132 8.79 -1.92 -4.54
N SER A 133 8.20 -0.75 -4.24
CA SER A 133 7.17 -0.60 -3.18
C SER A 133 5.78 -1.08 -3.57
N GLN A 134 5.53 -1.26 -4.85
CA GLN A 134 4.18 -1.39 -5.37
C GLN A 134 3.51 -2.71 -4.94
N ASN A 135 2.59 -2.61 -3.98
CA ASN A 135 1.83 -3.73 -3.40
C ASN A 135 2.71 -4.80 -2.71
N ASN A 136 3.84 -4.38 -2.14
CA ASN A 136 4.72 -5.21 -1.33
C ASN A 136 4.61 -4.82 0.14
N ALA A 137 4.77 -5.79 1.05
CA ALA A 137 4.95 -5.50 2.48
C ALA A 137 6.27 -4.74 2.69
N VAL A 138 6.34 -3.91 3.74
CA VAL A 138 7.50 -3.03 4.00
C VAL A 138 8.80 -3.83 4.12
N LEU A 139 8.79 -4.96 4.84
CA LEU A 139 9.95 -5.84 4.98
C LEU A 139 10.45 -6.38 3.63
N ASP A 140 9.53 -6.93 2.83
CA ASP A 140 9.85 -7.45 1.50
C ASP A 140 10.37 -6.36 0.58
N ASN A 141 9.71 -5.19 0.60
CA ASN A 141 10.17 -4.04 -0.16
C ASN A 141 11.59 -3.63 0.22
N MET A 142 11.92 -3.54 1.50
CA MET A 142 13.27 -3.17 1.95
C MET A 142 14.30 -4.21 1.48
N ARG A 143 13.98 -5.50 1.57
CA ARG A 143 14.84 -6.58 1.05
C ARG A 143 15.06 -6.45 -0.45
N TYR A 144 14.01 -6.19 -1.24
CA TYR A 144 14.13 -5.98 -2.68
C TYR A 144 14.94 -4.71 -3.00
N ALA A 145 14.74 -3.64 -2.24
CA ALA A 145 15.48 -2.40 -2.41
C ALA A 145 16.99 -2.60 -2.18
N LEU A 146 17.37 -3.34 -1.12
CA LEU A 146 18.77 -3.69 -0.88
C LEU A 146 19.34 -4.61 -1.96
N GLU A 147 18.56 -5.56 -2.49
CA GLU A 147 18.97 -6.38 -3.64
C GLU A 147 19.31 -5.49 -4.85
N GLN A 148 18.45 -4.52 -5.17
CA GLN A 148 18.68 -3.58 -6.27
C GLN A 148 19.85 -2.62 -6.00
N TYR A 149 19.98 -2.12 -4.77
CA TYR A 149 21.07 -1.25 -4.36
C TYR A 149 22.43 -1.97 -4.47
N ARG A 150 22.52 -3.22 -4.01
CA ARG A 150 23.72 -4.05 -4.12
C ARG A 150 24.04 -4.42 -5.56
N ALA A 151 23.02 -4.70 -6.39
CA ALA A 151 23.22 -4.87 -7.83
C ALA A 151 23.83 -3.61 -8.46
N PHE A 152 23.32 -2.42 -8.09
CA PHE A 152 23.86 -1.15 -8.55
C PHE A 152 25.32 -0.94 -8.14
N LEU A 153 25.69 -1.26 -6.90
CA LEU A 153 27.08 -1.19 -6.45
C LEU A 153 28.00 -2.06 -7.33
N ALA A 154 27.54 -3.26 -7.73
CA ALA A 154 28.31 -4.18 -8.54
C ALA A 154 28.38 -3.75 -10.01
N THR A 155 27.26 -3.37 -10.63
CA THR A 155 27.15 -3.22 -12.09
C THR A 155 26.93 -1.79 -12.56
N GLY A 156 26.43 -0.91 -11.69
CA GLY A 156 25.96 0.45 -12.04
C GLY A 156 24.53 0.51 -12.51
N GLU A 157 23.83 -0.62 -12.42
CA GLU A 157 22.48 -0.78 -12.89
C GLU A 157 21.66 -1.52 -11.85
N PHE A 158 20.37 -1.21 -11.78
CA PHE A 158 19.43 -2.11 -11.13
C PHE A 158 19.31 -3.41 -11.91
N LEU A 159 18.85 -4.46 -11.24
CA LEU A 159 18.59 -5.78 -11.79
C LEU A 159 17.07 -5.93 -12.02
N PRO A 160 16.56 -5.67 -13.25
CA PRO A 160 15.13 -5.78 -13.52
C PRO A 160 14.61 -7.18 -13.19
N LYS A 161 13.75 -7.26 -12.18
CA LYS A 161 13.16 -8.50 -11.67
C LYS A 161 11.72 -8.27 -11.25
N VAL A 162 10.92 -9.33 -11.35
CA VAL A 162 9.51 -9.32 -10.97
C VAL A 162 9.42 -9.54 -9.46
N TYR A 163 8.77 -8.61 -8.76
CA TYR A 163 8.55 -8.67 -7.32
C TYR A 163 7.07 -8.49 -6.96
N GLY A 164 6.54 -9.39 -6.12
CA GLY A 164 5.17 -9.31 -5.63
C GLY A 164 4.09 -9.39 -6.70
N ALA A 165 2.86 -9.04 -6.31
CA ALA A 165 1.68 -9.18 -7.17
C ALA A 165 1.67 -8.19 -8.35
N ASN A 166 2.42 -7.08 -8.27
CA ASN A 166 2.55 -6.08 -9.33
C ASN A 166 3.93 -6.12 -10.00
N GLY A 167 4.57 -7.28 -10.05
CA GLY A 167 5.98 -7.39 -10.42
C GLY A 167 6.32 -6.98 -11.85
N THR A 168 5.39 -7.01 -12.81
CA THR A 168 5.62 -6.45 -14.16
C THR A 168 5.85 -4.94 -14.10
N ALA A 169 5.06 -4.21 -13.31
CA ALA A 169 5.23 -2.77 -13.15
C ALA A 169 6.56 -2.43 -12.47
N VAL A 170 6.95 -3.22 -11.45
CA VAL A 170 8.25 -3.08 -10.78
C VAL A 170 9.39 -3.33 -11.77
N PHE A 171 9.34 -4.43 -12.52
CA PHE A 171 10.32 -4.76 -13.56
C PHE A 171 10.51 -3.63 -14.57
N SER A 172 9.41 -3.11 -15.14
CA SER A 172 9.46 -2.03 -16.12
C SER A 172 10.03 -0.73 -15.53
N ASN A 173 9.74 -0.43 -14.27
CA ASN A 173 10.29 0.74 -13.59
C ASN A 173 11.80 0.60 -13.32
N LEU A 174 12.28 -0.60 -12.96
CA LEU A 174 13.72 -0.86 -12.81
C LEU A 174 14.45 -0.70 -14.14
N GLN A 175 13.88 -1.20 -15.25
CA GLN A 175 14.42 -0.94 -16.59
C GLN A 175 14.44 0.56 -16.92
N ARG A 176 13.38 1.27 -16.56
CA ARG A 176 13.26 2.72 -16.79
C ARG A 176 14.32 3.49 -16.02
N PHE A 177 14.66 3.09 -14.79
CA PHE A 177 15.77 3.67 -14.05
C PHE A 177 17.10 3.53 -14.80
N ASN A 178 17.46 2.31 -15.21
CA ASN A 178 18.70 2.05 -15.96
C ASN A 178 18.74 2.88 -17.25
N PHE A 179 17.62 2.92 -17.98
CA PHE A 179 17.51 3.73 -19.19
C PHE A 179 17.76 5.22 -18.92
N VAL A 180 17.07 5.80 -17.93
CA VAL A 180 17.21 7.24 -17.61
C VAL A 180 18.62 7.57 -17.16
N LEU A 181 19.23 6.71 -16.33
CA LEU A 181 20.60 6.88 -15.89
C LEU A 181 21.62 6.79 -17.04
N SER A 182 21.38 5.90 -18.02
CA SER A 182 22.20 5.85 -19.23
C SER A 182 22.16 7.16 -20.02
N ARG A 183 21.01 7.86 -20.02
CA ARG A 183 20.85 9.17 -20.68
C ARG A 183 21.55 10.31 -19.94
N THR A 184 21.91 10.11 -18.67
CA THR A 184 22.78 11.03 -17.92
C THR A 184 24.24 10.59 -17.93
N ASN A 185 24.63 9.60 -18.76
CA ASN A 185 25.97 9.00 -18.78
C ASN A 185 26.40 8.47 -17.39
N GLY A 186 25.45 7.93 -16.61
CA GLY A 186 25.73 7.48 -15.25
C GLY A 186 25.83 8.59 -14.21
N ASP A 187 25.61 9.86 -14.58
CA ASP A 187 25.68 10.99 -13.66
C ASP A 187 24.44 11.01 -12.75
N LEU A 188 24.63 10.58 -11.50
CA LEU A 188 23.60 10.52 -10.47
C LEU A 188 23.17 11.90 -9.98
N THR A 189 24.05 12.90 -10.02
CA THR A 189 23.69 14.30 -9.73
C THR A 189 22.71 14.85 -10.78
N ARG A 190 22.94 14.55 -12.07
CA ARG A 190 21.98 14.89 -13.14
C ARG A 190 20.69 14.10 -13.02
N PHE A 191 20.77 12.82 -12.69
CA PHE A 191 19.59 11.98 -12.43
C PHE A 191 18.74 12.58 -11.30
N HIS A 192 19.35 12.91 -10.16
CA HIS A 192 18.67 13.53 -9.03
C HIS A 192 17.99 14.84 -9.41
N ARG A 193 18.72 15.73 -10.10
CA ARG A 193 18.17 17.00 -10.60
C ARG A 193 16.95 16.79 -11.48
N LEU A 194 16.98 15.79 -12.37
CA LEU A 194 15.82 15.43 -13.18
C LEU A 194 14.66 14.97 -12.29
N MET A 195 14.92 14.11 -11.29
CA MET A 195 13.87 13.58 -10.41
C MET A 195 13.15 14.66 -9.60
N THR A 196 13.85 15.73 -9.23
CA THR A 196 13.33 16.83 -8.40
C THR A 196 12.96 18.08 -9.20
N MET A 197 13.13 18.07 -10.52
CA MET A 197 12.75 19.20 -11.38
C MET A 197 11.22 19.34 -11.40
N GLU A 198 10.70 20.55 -11.20
CA GLU A 198 9.29 20.90 -11.36
C GLU A 198 8.99 21.24 -12.82
N LEU A 199 7.90 20.71 -13.35
CA LEU A 199 7.42 20.97 -14.71
C LEU A 199 5.92 20.68 -14.81
N THR A 200 5.26 21.22 -15.84
CA THR A 200 3.87 20.82 -16.12
C THR A 200 3.84 19.38 -16.63
N MET A 201 2.75 18.66 -16.36
CA MET A 201 2.56 17.31 -16.92
C MET A 201 2.68 17.31 -18.45
N ARG A 202 2.18 18.35 -19.12
CA ARG A 202 2.31 18.55 -20.57
C ARG A 202 3.77 18.59 -21.01
N ASP A 203 4.60 19.36 -20.33
CA ASP A 203 6.01 19.50 -20.68
C ASP A 203 6.78 18.21 -20.37
N LEU A 204 6.41 17.49 -19.31
CA LEU A 204 6.99 16.19 -19.00
C LEU A 204 6.67 15.17 -20.10
N VAL A 205 5.42 15.08 -20.54
CA VAL A 205 5.02 14.17 -21.62
C VAL A 205 5.80 14.49 -22.89
N LYS A 206 5.82 15.76 -23.32
CA LYS A 206 6.61 16.19 -24.49
C LYS A 206 8.09 15.88 -24.36
N PHE A 207 8.66 16.10 -23.17
CA PHE A 207 10.07 15.79 -22.91
C PHE A 207 10.36 14.30 -23.02
N ALA A 208 9.49 13.46 -22.43
CA ALA A 208 9.62 12.02 -22.34
C ALA A 208 9.39 11.31 -23.70
N GLU A 209 8.51 11.84 -24.54
CA GLU A 209 8.27 11.35 -25.91
C GLU A 209 9.53 11.37 -26.77
N ARG A 210 10.44 12.33 -26.56
CA ARG A 210 11.74 12.38 -27.27
C ARG A 210 12.67 11.20 -26.96
N PHE A 211 12.33 10.42 -25.95
CA PHE A 211 13.08 9.24 -25.51
C PHE A 211 12.24 7.96 -25.57
N ASP A 212 11.11 7.97 -26.29
CA ASP A 212 10.16 6.86 -26.38
C ASP A 212 9.59 6.41 -25.01
N ILE A 213 9.63 7.31 -24.02
CA ILE A 213 9.06 7.07 -22.70
C ILE A 213 7.60 7.52 -22.71
N GLN A 214 6.69 6.55 -22.67
CA GLN A 214 5.30 6.85 -22.39
C GLN A 214 5.10 7.17 -20.91
N VAL A 215 4.61 8.38 -20.64
CA VAL A 215 4.17 8.83 -19.32
C VAL A 215 2.64 8.91 -19.37
N GLY A 216 1.96 8.10 -18.56
CA GLY A 216 0.50 8.00 -18.63
C GLY A 216 -0.22 9.28 -18.21
N GLY A 217 -1.33 9.61 -18.88
CA GLY A 217 -2.19 10.78 -18.63
C GLY A 217 -3.04 10.71 -17.35
N LYS A 218 -2.40 10.39 -16.22
CA LYS A 218 -3.07 10.26 -14.91
C LYS A 218 -3.06 11.54 -14.07
N GLU A 219 -2.59 12.64 -14.66
CA GLU A 219 -2.54 14.00 -14.12
C GLU A 219 -3.10 14.97 -15.18
N LEU A 220 -3.62 16.12 -14.74
CA LEU A 220 -4.07 17.16 -15.67
C LEU A 220 -2.86 17.74 -16.41
N ALA A 221 -3.05 18.22 -17.64
CA ALA A 221 -1.95 18.67 -18.48
C ALA A 221 -1.17 19.86 -17.89
N ASP A 222 -1.87 20.73 -17.17
CA ASP A 222 -1.37 21.90 -16.46
C ASP A 222 -0.93 21.62 -15.01
N GLU A 223 -1.16 20.41 -14.51
CA GLU A 223 -0.71 20.00 -13.17
C GLU A 223 0.81 20.11 -13.07
N THR A 224 1.29 20.73 -11.99
CA THR A 224 2.71 20.73 -11.67
C THR A 224 3.12 19.36 -11.13
N VAL A 225 4.09 18.75 -11.79
CA VAL A 225 4.65 17.44 -11.43
C VAL A 225 6.16 17.52 -11.36
N TYR A 226 6.77 16.49 -10.78
CA TYR A 226 8.21 16.34 -10.74
C TYR A 226 8.70 15.40 -11.85
N GLY A 227 9.95 15.52 -12.29
CA GLY A 227 10.50 14.61 -13.30
C GLY A 227 10.47 13.13 -12.87
N SER A 228 10.44 12.85 -11.57
CA SER A 228 10.17 11.50 -11.03
C SER A 228 8.82 10.89 -11.47
N MET A 229 7.86 11.68 -11.93
CA MET A 229 6.57 11.22 -12.48
C MET A 229 6.73 10.24 -13.67
N ILE A 230 7.91 10.17 -14.30
CA ILE A 230 8.22 9.10 -15.27
C ILE A 230 8.09 7.69 -14.69
N PHE A 231 8.20 7.51 -13.37
CA PHE A 231 7.98 6.24 -12.67
C PHE A 231 6.52 6.03 -12.23
N GLY A 232 5.64 7.00 -12.54
CA GLY A 232 4.21 6.99 -12.28
C GLY A 232 3.79 7.90 -11.11
N PRO A 233 2.48 8.22 -11.01
CA PRO A 233 1.97 9.23 -10.07
C PRO A 233 2.09 8.85 -8.61
N LYS A 234 2.01 7.55 -8.28
CA LYS A 234 2.16 7.06 -6.91
C LYS A 234 3.63 6.87 -6.53
N VAL A 235 4.36 6.10 -7.35
CA VAL A 235 5.73 5.67 -7.04
C VAL A 235 6.72 6.82 -7.21
N GLY A 236 6.65 7.53 -8.33
CA GLY A 236 7.54 8.63 -8.65
C GLY A 236 7.11 9.95 -8.01
N ASN A 237 5.98 10.49 -8.49
CA ASN A 237 5.52 11.84 -8.11
C ASN A 237 5.02 11.95 -6.65
N GLY A 238 4.88 10.82 -5.95
CA GLY A 238 4.49 10.76 -4.54
C GLY A 238 5.60 10.17 -3.67
N PHE A 239 5.74 8.85 -3.66
CA PHE A 239 6.57 8.16 -2.67
C PHE A 239 8.07 8.47 -2.82
N LEU A 240 8.61 8.48 -4.05
CA LEU A 240 10.00 8.88 -4.28
C LEU A 240 10.25 10.34 -3.91
N GLN A 241 9.33 11.27 -4.23
CA GLN A 241 9.46 12.66 -3.79
C GLN A 241 9.54 12.77 -2.26
N ASN A 242 8.68 12.04 -1.55
CA ASN A 242 8.70 12.04 -0.10
C ASN A 242 10.00 11.45 0.46
N LEU A 243 10.55 10.37 -0.11
CA LEU A 243 11.86 9.84 0.28
C LEU A 243 13.01 10.80 -0.01
N LEU A 244 12.90 11.62 -1.05
CA LEU A 244 13.87 12.67 -1.40
C LEU A 244 13.69 13.96 -0.57
N GLY A 245 12.81 13.95 0.44
CA GLY A 245 12.57 15.08 1.36
C GLY A 245 11.57 16.11 0.84
N ASN A 246 10.97 15.90 -0.33
CA ASN A 246 9.88 16.74 -0.83
C ASN A 246 8.54 16.18 -0.35
N HIS A 247 8.04 16.71 0.78
CA HIS A 247 6.81 16.27 1.42
C HIS A 247 5.53 16.98 0.94
N LYS A 248 5.62 17.84 -0.09
CA LYS A 248 4.46 18.53 -0.66
C LYS A 248 3.48 17.55 -1.35
N PRO A 249 3.93 16.57 -2.16
CA PRO A 249 3.03 15.68 -2.86
C PRO A 249 2.40 14.66 -1.91
N ILE A 250 1.08 14.49 -2.01
CA ILE A 250 0.40 13.37 -1.36
C ILE A 250 0.63 12.07 -2.14
N THR A 251 1.02 11.01 -1.43
CA THR A 251 1.11 9.66 -2.00
C THR A 251 -0.25 8.98 -1.93
N ILE A 252 -1.03 9.07 -3.01
CA ILE A 252 -2.35 8.43 -3.11
C ILE A 252 -2.15 6.92 -3.39
N ASP A 253 -1.91 6.15 -2.34
CA ASP A 253 -1.80 4.69 -2.36
C ASP A 253 -3.14 3.99 -2.14
N LEU A 254 -3.12 2.65 -2.09
CA LEU A 254 -4.33 1.85 -1.93
C LEU A 254 -5.03 2.08 -0.58
N TRP A 255 -4.28 2.34 0.48
CA TRP A 255 -4.84 2.54 1.82
C TRP A 255 -5.44 3.94 1.95
N PHE A 256 -4.80 4.94 1.37
CA PHE A 256 -5.38 6.27 1.24
C PHE A 256 -6.65 6.22 0.40
N MET A 257 -6.69 5.46 -0.70
CA MET A 257 -7.90 5.29 -1.49
C MET A 257 -9.02 4.55 -0.76
N ARG A 258 -8.70 3.62 0.15
CA ARG A 258 -9.71 2.99 1.04
C ARG A 258 -10.27 3.99 2.05
N THR A 259 -9.40 4.80 2.66
CA THR A 259 -9.80 5.91 3.54
C THR A 259 -10.74 6.87 2.78
N TRP A 260 -10.33 7.31 1.59
CA TRP A 260 -11.15 8.13 0.71
C TRP A 260 -12.47 7.47 0.34
N GLY A 261 -12.44 6.18 -0.03
CA GLY A 261 -13.61 5.41 -0.37
C GLY A 261 -14.59 5.27 0.80
N ARG A 262 -14.08 5.15 2.03
CA ARG A 262 -14.87 5.06 3.26
C ARG A 262 -15.60 6.36 3.56
N TYR A 263 -14.98 7.49 3.26
CA TYR A 263 -15.62 8.80 3.36
C TYR A 263 -16.61 9.10 2.25
N THR A 264 -16.38 8.57 1.05
CA THR A 264 -17.17 8.92 -0.14
C THR A 264 -18.24 7.88 -0.50
N GLY A 265 -18.24 6.73 0.17
CA GLY A 265 -19.08 5.58 -0.22
C GLY A 265 -18.64 4.94 -1.53
N THR A 266 -17.33 4.95 -1.83
CA THR A 266 -16.78 4.49 -3.13
C THR A 266 -15.63 3.49 -3.02
N ILE A 267 -15.52 2.77 -1.88
CA ILE A 267 -14.42 1.80 -1.65
C ILE A 267 -14.40 0.74 -2.77
N LEU A 268 -15.56 0.21 -3.14
CA LEU A 268 -15.70 -0.79 -4.20
C LEU A 268 -16.13 -0.12 -5.50
N ARG A 269 -15.77 -0.73 -6.64
CA ARG A 269 -16.27 -0.29 -7.94
C ARG A 269 -17.80 -0.39 -8.03
N ASP A 270 -18.35 -1.49 -7.49
CA ASP A 270 -19.79 -1.80 -7.42
C ASP A 270 -20.54 -1.57 -8.74
N GLN A 271 -19.87 -1.86 -9.86
CA GLN A 271 -20.37 -1.65 -11.21
C GLN A 271 -20.01 -2.84 -12.08
N LEU A 272 -21.03 -3.47 -12.67
CA LEU A 272 -20.86 -4.56 -13.62
C LEU A 272 -20.98 -4.02 -15.04
N GLU A 273 -20.04 -4.38 -15.92
CA GLU A 273 -20.15 -4.06 -17.34
C GLU A 273 -21.31 -4.85 -17.99
N ASP A 274 -22.02 -4.19 -18.91
CA ASP A 274 -23.14 -4.78 -19.63
C ASP A 274 -22.77 -6.11 -20.32
N GLY A 275 -23.64 -7.09 -20.14
CA GLY A 275 -23.50 -8.41 -20.76
C GLY A 275 -22.42 -9.32 -20.15
N VAL A 276 -21.70 -8.92 -19.09
CA VAL A 276 -20.76 -9.81 -18.39
C VAL A 276 -21.49 -11.01 -17.78
N GLN A 277 -22.66 -10.80 -17.16
CA GLN A 277 -23.51 -11.88 -16.63
C GLN A 277 -23.98 -12.82 -17.74
N THR A 278 -24.41 -12.28 -18.88
CA THR A 278 -24.78 -13.06 -20.07
C THR A 278 -23.61 -13.88 -20.62
N LYS A 279 -22.40 -13.31 -20.64
CA LYS A 279 -21.16 -14.01 -21.04
C LYS A 279 -20.86 -15.17 -20.08
N LEU A 280 -21.01 -14.96 -18.77
CA LEU A 280 -20.84 -16.02 -17.77
C LEU A 280 -21.85 -17.15 -18.01
N ALA A 281 -23.15 -16.85 -18.07
CA ALA A 281 -24.21 -17.83 -18.29
C ALA A 281 -23.99 -18.63 -19.59
N SER A 282 -23.60 -17.95 -20.67
CA SER A 282 -23.31 -18.60 -21.97
C SER A 282 -22.08 -19.51 -21.90
N ALA A 283 -21.04 -19.12 -21.18
CA ALA A 283 -19.83 -19.92 -21.02
C ALA A 283 -20.06 -21.15 -20.12
N LEU A 284 -20.87 -20.99 -19.06
CA LEU A 284 -21.34 -22.11 -18.24
C LEU A 284 -22.16 -23.10 -19.08
N ARG A 285 -23.11 -22.60 -19.88
CA ARG A 285 -23.91 -23.44 -20.80
C ARG A 285 -23.03 -24.28 -21.74
N ARG A 286 -21.98 -23.68 -22.33
CA ARG A 286 -21.05 -24.42 -23.19
C ARG A 286 -20.28 -25.49 -22.42
N SER A 287 -19.80 -25.15 -21.23
CA SER A 287 -19.00 -26.04 -20.39
C SER A 287 -19.81 -27.22 -19.86
N GLN A 288 -21.08 -26.98 -19.49
CA GLN A 288 -22.01 -28.00 -18.98
C GLN A 288 -22.51 -28.99 -20.04
N ARG A 289 -22.16 -28.81 -21.33
CA ARG A 289 -22.36 -29.85 -22.36
C ARG A 289 -21.47 -31.06 -22.14
N SER A 290 -20.36 -30.88 -21.41
CA SER A 290 -19.48 -31.98 -21.00
C SER A 290 -19.97 -32.56 -19.69
N GLU A 291 -20.43 -33.81 -19.71
CA GLU A 291 -20.85 -34.56 -18.51
C GLU A 291 -19.77 -34.53 -17.41
N ARG A 292 -18.50 -34.58 -17.79
CA ARG A 292 -17.36 -34.51 -16.87
C ARG A 292 -17.25 -33.16 -16.17
N MET A 293 -17.39 -32.07 -16.91
CA MET A 293 -17.35 -30.73 -16.32
C MET A 293 -18.57 -30.51 -15.43
N THR A 294 -19.74 -30.95 -15.86
CA THR A 294 -20.96 -30.92 -15.07
C THR A 294 -20.79 -31.66 -13.74
N LYS A 295 -20.23 -32.87 -13.79
CA LYS A 295 -19.90 -33.64 -12.58
C LYS A 295 -18.90 -32.91 -11.68
N LEU A 296 -17.82 -32.34 -12.23
CA LEU A 296 -16.84 -31.59 -11.44
C LEU A 296 -17.45 -30.35 -10.77
N MET A 297 -18.34 -29.65 -11.46
CA MET A 297 -19.07 -28.50 -10.91
C MET A 297 -20.03 -28.94 -9.79
N ASP A 298 -20.74 -30.04 -9.98
CA ASP A 298 -21.67 -30.61 -9.00
C ASP A 298 -20.93 -31.10 -7.74
N ASP A 299 -19.88 -31.91 -7.93
CA ASP A 299 -19.01 -32.41 -6.85
C ASP A 299 -18.35 -31.26 -6.04
N PHE A 300 -18.22 -30.06 -6.61
CA PHE A 300 -17.70 -28.86 -5.93
C PHE A 300 -18.82 -27.96 -5.36
N GLY A 301 -20.08 -28.14 -5.77
CA GLY A 301 -21.23 -27.35 -5.32
C GLY A 301 -21.55 -26.09 -6.15
N VAL A 302 -20.88 -25.88 -7.28
CA VAL A 302 -21.04 -24.69 -8.15
C VAL A 302 -21.90 -24.94 -9.38
N LEU A 303 -22.50 -26.12 -9.51
CA LEU A 303 -23.43 -26.35 -10.61
C LEU A 303 -24.69 -25.49 -10.43
N ARG A 304 -24.96 -24.63 -11.41
CA ARG A 304 -26.17 -23.79 -11.50
C ARG A 304 -26.70 -23.80 -12.93
N LYS A 305 -28.01 -23.70 -13.11
CA LYS A 305 -28.57 -23.57 -14.45
C LYS A 305 -28.21 -22.20 -15.01
N PRO A 306 -27.83 -22.09 -16.29
CA PRO A 306 -27.50 -20.79 -16.89
C PRO A 306 -28.62 -19.74 -16.79
N ALA A 307 -29.89 -20.17 -16.75
CA ALA A 307 -31.02 -19.26 -16.55
C ALA A 307 -31.03 -18.67 -15.13
N GLU A 308 -30.77 -19.48 -14.09
CA GLU A 308 -30.68 -19.00 -12.71
C GLU A 308 -29.57 -17.95 -12.56
N VAL A 309 -28.45 -18.12 -13.26
CA VAL A 309 -27.34 -17.15 -13.25
C VAL A 309 -27.75 -15.80 -13.87
N LEU A 310 -28.71 -15.77 -14.79
CA LEU A 310 -29.21 -14.52 -15.39
C LEU A 310 -30.16 -13.77 -14.48
N GLU A 311 -30.84 -14.47 -13.57
CA GLU A 311 -31.78 -13.89 -12.60
C GLU A 311 -31.08 -13.43 -11.30
N MET A 312 -29.82 -13.83 -11.09
CA MET A 312 -29.05 -13.43 -9.90
C MET A 312 -28.91 -11.91 -9.81
N ASP A 313 -29.14 -11.38 -8.61
CA ASP A 313 -28.75 -10.01 -8.30
C ASP A 313 -27.22 -9.88 -8.15
N ASN A 314 -26.71 -8.65 -7.96
CA ASN A 314 -25.27 -8.42 -7.84
C ASN A 314 -24.62 -9.12 -6.63
N VAL A 315 -25.36 -9.29 -5.53
CA VAL A 315 -24.85 -9.93 -4.30
C VAL A 315 -24.70 -11.43 -4.54
N GLU A 316 -25.74 -12.05 -5.09
CA GLU A 316 -25.75 -13.47 -5.47
C GLU A 316 -24.70 -13.77 -6.53
N LEU A 317 -24.62 -12.93 -7.56
CA LEU A 317 -23.68 -13.08 -8.66
C LEU A 317 -22.23 -12.95 -8.19
N LEU A 318 -21.95 -11.99 -7.28
CA LEU A 318 -20.63 -11.84 -6.69
C LEU A 318 -20.24 -13.03 -5.82
N SER A 319 -21.17 -13.54 -5.00
CA SER A 319 -20.95 -14.74 -4.19
C SER A 319 -20.62 -15.93 -5.08
N TYR A 320 -21.46 -16.19 -6.08
CA TYR A 320 -21.26 -17.28 -7.03
C TYR A 320 -19.95 -17.14 -7.82
N ALA A 321 -19.58 -15.93 -8.21
CA ALA A 321 -18.30 -15.69 -8.88
C ALA A 321 -17.08 -16.03 -7.99
N ARG A 322 -17.17 -15.89 -6.66
CA ARG A 322 -16.10 -16.34 -5.75
C ARG A 322 -15.98 -17.84 -5.71
N GLU A 323 -17.10 -18.54 -5.61
CA GLU A 323 -17.14 -20.00 -5.63
C GLU A 323 -16.55 -20.53 -6.95
N LEU A 324 -16.94 -19.94 -8.08
CA LEU A 324 -16.37 -20.25 -9.39
C LEU A 324 -14.86 -19.99 -9.46
N LYS A 325 -14.35 -18.91 -8.87
CA LYS A 325 -12.90 -18.66 -8.80
C LYS A 325 -12.18 -19.75 -7.99
N LEU A 326 -12.73 -20.15 -6.84
CA LEU A 326 -12.15 -21.23 -6.03
C LEU A 326 -12.18 -22.56 -6.79
N PHE A 327 -13.28 -22.83 -7.51
CA PHE A 327 -13.41 -23.99 -8.38
C PHE A 327 -12.36 -23.98 -9.49
N TRP A 328 -12.16 -22.85 -10.16
CA TRP A 328 -11.12 -22.68 -11.17
C TRP A 328 -9.72 -22.93 -10.59
N GLU A 329 -9.39 -22.39 -9.42
CA GLU A 329 -8.08 -22.65 -8.79
C GLU A 329 -7.89 -24.13 -8.42
N LYS A 330 -8.95 -24.86 -8.08
CA LYS A 330 -8.89 -26.32 -7.90
C LYS A 330 -8.62 -27.04 -9.22
N ILE A 331 -9.33 -26.68 -10.30
CA ILE A 331 -9.09 -27.23 -11.65
C ILE A 331 -7.65 -26.94 -12.09
N ARG A 332 -7.21 -25.67 -12.03
CA ARG A 332 -5.88 -25.23 -12.45
C ARG A 332 -4.77 -25.99 -11.73
N ARG A 333 -4.87 -26.14 -10.40
CA ARG A 333 -3.90 -26.92 -9.61
C ARG A 333 -3.85 -28.39 -10.01
N ASN A 334 -5.01 -29.02 -10.20
CA ASN A 334 -5.05 -30.42 -10.62
C ASN A 334 -4.55 -30.60 -12.06
N TYR A 335 -4.85 -29.66 -12.95
CA TYR A 335 -4.38 -29.65 -14.33
C TYR A 335 -2.86 -29.51 -14.41
N THR A 336 -2.30 -28.51 -13.74
CA THR A 336 -0.84 -28.28 -13.68
C THR A 336 -0.08 -29.37 -12.95
N ALA A 337 -0.72 -30.09 -12.02
CA ALA A 337 -0.17 -31.28 -11.38
C ALA A 337 -0.34 -32.56 -12.22
N GLY A 338 -0.87 -32.48 -13.45
CA GLY A 338 -1.06 -33.63 -14.33
C GLY A 338 -2.21 -34.57 -13.95
N LYS A 339 -3.01 -34.20 -12.95
CA LYS A 339 -4.16 -34.98 -12.44
C LYS A 339 -5.40 -34.84 -13.32
N LEU A 340 -5.51 -33.74 -14.08
CA LEU A 340 -6.56 -33.49 -15.07
C LEU A 340 -5.94 -33.22 -16.44
N ASN A 341 -6.55 -33.74 -17.51
CA ASN A 341 -6.21 -33.38 -18.89
C ASN A 341 -7.11 -32.26 -19.45
N ASP A 342 -6.88 -31.82 -20.69
CA ASP A 342 -7.67 -30.80 -21.39
C ASP A 342 -9.16 -31.15 -21.53
N GLN A 343 -9.49 -32.45 -21.49
CA GLN A 343 -10.85 -32.98 -21.56
C GLN A 343 -11.47 -33.23 -20.16
N MET A 344 -10.83 -32.74 -19.10
CA MET A 344 -11.22 -32.91 -17.70
C MET A 344 -11.23 -34.37 -17.19
N ASN A 345 -10.46 -35.27 -17.80
CA ASN A 345 -10.28 -36.63 -17.30
C ASN A 345 -9.33 -36.68 -16.12
N SER A 346 -9.74 -37.33 -15.04
CA SER A 346 -8.84 -37.74 -13.97
C SER A 346 -7.86 -38.80 -14.49
N ARG A 347 -6.56 -38.56 -14.36
CA ARG A 347 -5.53 -39.56 -14.68
C ARG A 347 -5.04 -40.27 -13.41
N SER A 348 -4.75 -41.57 -13.52
CA SER A 348 -3.94 -42.28 -12.52
C SER A 348 -2.58 -41.58 -12.38
N SER A 349 -2.10 -41.41 -11.16
CA SER A 349 -0.84 -40.73 -10.82
C SER A 349 0.40 -41.29 -11.55
N LYS A 350 0.30 -42.48 -12.15
CA LYS A 350 1.36 -43.14 -12.92
C LYS A 350 1.46 -42.73 -14.41
N LEU A 351 0.49 -41.97 -14.96
CA LEU A 351 0.42 -41.67 -16.40
C LEU A 351 0.34 -40.17 -16.75
N ALA A 352 0.83 -39.28 -15.87
CA ALA A 352 0.99 -37.88 -16.22
C ALA A 352 2.19 -37.72 -17.18
N ALA A 353 1.91 -37.64 -18.48
CA ALA A 353 2.90 -37.32 -19.51
C ALA A 353 3.73 -36.10 -19.07
N LYS A 354 5.04 -36.29 -18.93
CA LYS A 354 5.98 -35.43 -18.19
C LYS A 354 6.27 -34.06 -18.82
N LYS A 355 5.55 -33.62 -19.87
CA LYS A 355 5.79 -32.34 -20.54
C LYS A 355 4.52 -31.90 -21.30
N THR A 356 3.73 -30.98 -20.73
CA THR A 356 2.87 -30.01 -21.47
C THR A 356 1.92 -29.17 -20.60
N GLN A 357 1.68 -29.51 -19.32
CA GLN A 357 0.68 -28.81 -18.50
C GLN A 357 1.32 -27.82 -17.52
N ASP A 358 1.81 -26.70 -18.04
CA ASP A 358 2.33 -25.56 -17.30
C ASP A 358 1.27 -24.46 -17.07
N ASN A 359 1.68 -23.29 -16.57
CA ASN A 359 0.77 -22.16 -16.39
C ASN A 359 0.27 -21.56 -17.73
N ALA A 360 1.04 -21.69 -18.82
CA ALA A 360 0.66 -21.16 -20.13
C ALA A 360 -0.51 -21.97 -20.71
N SER A 361 -0.38 -23.29 -20.75
CA SER A 361 -1.45 -24.22 -21.14
C SER A 361 -2.69 -24.11 -20.23
N ALA A 362 -2.51 -23.88 -18.92
CA ALA A 362 -3.63 -23.60 -18.03
C ALA A 362 -4.37 -22.29 -18.38
N SER A 363 -3.65 -21.27 -18.84
CA SER A 363 -4.24 -20.02 -19.34
C SER A 363 -5.02 -20.22 -20.64
N GLU A 364 -4.52 -21.06 -21.56
CA GLU A 364 -5.25 -21.44 -22.76
C GLU A 364 -6.54 -22.20 -22.43
N LEU A 365 -6.47 -23.15 -21.49
CA LEU A 365 -7.65 -23.86 -21.00
C LEU A 365 -8.68 -22.88 -20.40
N LYS A 366 -8.23 -21.92 -19.59
CA LYS A 366 -9.07 -20.87 -19.02
C LYS A 366 -9.85 -20.12 -20.11
N SER A 367 -9.16 -19.76 -21.19
CA SER A 367 -9.72 -19.07 -22.35
C SER A 367 -10.79 -19.93 -23.05
N LYS A 368 -10.51 -21.22 -23.30
CA LYS A 368 -11.45 -22.16 -23.91
C LYS A 368 -12.75 -22.33 -23.11
N LEU A 369 -12.63 -22.42 -21.78
CA LEU A 369 -13.78 -22.54 -20.88
C LEU A 369 -14.61 -21.25 -20.80
N GLY A 370 -13.95 -20.10 -20.83
CA GLY A 370 -14.56 -18.76 -20.85
C GLY A 370 -15.21 -18.30 -19.53
N TRP A 371 -15.87 -19.20 -18.79
CA TRP A 371 -16.51 -18.88 -17.51
C TRP A 371 -15.52 -18.40 -16.44
N PRO A 372 -14.25 -18.87 -16.35
CA PRO A 372 -13.35 -18.37 -15.32
C PRO A 372 -13.00 -16.89 -15.55
N SER A 373 -12.81 -16.47 -16.81
CA SER A 373 -12.55 -15.07 -17.15
C SER A 373 -13.77 -14.19 -16.91
N ALA A 374 -14.97 -14.67 -17.24
CA ALA A 374 -16.22 -13.95 -16.95
C ALA A 374 -16.47 -13.81 -15.43
N SER A 375 -16.22 -14.87 -14.66
CA SER A 375 -16.24 -14.85 -13.18
C SER A 375 -15.24 -13.82 -12.64
N GLU A 376 -14.02 -13.77 -13.16
CA GLU A 376 -13.05 -12.74 -12.78
C GLU A 376 -13.50 -11.32 -13.15
N SER A 377 -14.17 -11.12 -14.28
CA SER A 377 -14.74 -9.82 -14.63
C SER A 377 -15.82 -9.38 -13.63
N ILE A 378 -16.69 -10.29 -13.18
CA ILE A 378 -17.68 -10.01 -12.12
C ILE A 378 -16.97 -9.64 -10.82
N LEU A 379 -15.97 -10.44 -10.41
CA LEU A 379 -15.17 -10.14 -9.22
C LEU A 379 -14.44 -8.80 -9.33
N ARG A 380 -14.02 -8.37 -10.53
CA ARG A 380 -13.42 -7.07 -10.74
C ARG A 380 -14.44 -5.93 -10.72
N GLY A 381 -15.62 -6.13 -11.30
CA GLY A 381 -16.66 -5.10 -11.39
C GLY A 381 -17.36 -4.84 -10.06
N LEU A 382 -17.78 -5.90 -9.39
CA LEU A 382 -18.52 -5.83 -8.12
C LEU A 382 -17.60 -5.93 -6.90
N GLY A 383 -16.51 -6.69 -7.04
CA GLY A 383 -15.67 -7.11 -5.93
C GLY A 383 -14.37 -6.33 -5.71
N ALA A 384 -13.90 -5.54 -6.70
CA ALA A 384 -12.58 -4.92 -6.59
C ALA A 384 -12.63 -3.59 -5.84
N PRO A 385 -11.71 -3.37 -4.88
CA PRO A 385 -11.52 -2.05 -4.31
C PRO A 385 -10.98 -1.07 -5.36
N VAL A 386 -11.33 0.20 -5.20
CA VAL A 386 -10.81 1.31 -5.99
C VAL A 386 -9.44 1.70 -5.43
N ASP A 387 -8.38 0.96 -5.79
CA ASP A 387 -7.03 1.16 -5.22
C ASP A 387 -6.23 2.34 -5.83
N SER A 388 -6.83 3.09 -6.77
CA SER A 388 -6.23 4.30 -7.36
C SER A 388 -7.30 5.26 -7.91
N PRO A 389 -7.03 6.57 -8.00
CA PRO A 389 -7.93 7.53 -8.64
C PRO A 389 -8.32 7.11 -10.05
N ARG A 390 -9.60 7.31 -10.41
CA ARG A 390 -10.19 6.88 -11.69
C ARG A 390 -9.54 7.57 -12.88
N ASN A 391 -9.25 8.87 -12.75
CA ASN A 391 -8.67 9.71 -13.80
C ASN A 391 -7.92 10.90 -13.18
N ALA A 392 -7.35 11.75 -14.05
CA ALA A 392 -6.63 12.96 -13.67
C ALA A 392 -7.48 13.93 -12.84
N SER A 393 -8.74 14.17 -13.22
CA SER A 393 -9.64 15.08 -12.51
C SER A 393 -9.95 14.59 -11.10
N SER A 394 -10.20 13.29 -10.90
CA SER A 394 -10.39 12.72 -9.56
C SER A 394 -9.14 12.89 -8.70
N ARG A 395 -7.95 12.80 -9.28
CA ARG A 395 -6.69 12.99 -8.55
C ARG A 395 -6.49 14.44 -8.13
N ALA A 396 -6.71 15.38 -9.03
CA ALA A 396 -6.66 16.81 -8.73
C ALA A 396 -7.68 17.18 -7.63
N TRP A 397 -8.89 16.62 -7.72
CA TRP A 397 -9.92 16.80 -6.69
C TRP A 397 -9.46 16.28 -5.32
N ILE A 398 -8.95 15.05 -5.23
CA ILE A 398 -8.39 14.50 -3.98
C ILE A 398 -7.33 15.44 -3.38
N ARG A 399 -6.40 15.98 -4.20
CA ARG A 399 -5.40 16.93 -3.72
C ARG A 399 -6.03 18.20 -3.14
N SER A 400 -7.00 18.79 -3.84
CA SER A 400 -7.68 20.01 -3.38
C SER A 400 -8.40 19.82 -2.03
N VAL A 401 -9.02 18.65 -1.82
CA VAL A 401 -9.68 18.31 -0.55
C VAL A 401 -8.66 18.06 0.56
N CYS A 402 -7.51 17.45 0.25
CA CYS A 402 -6.41 17.30 1.21
C CYS A 402 -5.84 18.66 1.64
N GLU A 403 -5.69 19.61 0.71
CA GLU A 403 -5.26 20.97 1.04
C GLU A 403 -6.27 21.68 1.95
N LEU A 404 -7.57 21.46 1.73
CA LEU A 404 -8.62 21.95 2.61
C LEU A 404 -8.54 21.32 4.01
N ALA A 405 -8.28 20.01 4.09
CA ALA A 405 -8.07 19.32 5.36
C ALA A 405 -6.84 19.84 6.12
N LEU A 406 -5.73 20.09 5.42
CA LEU A 406 -4.52 20.70 6.00
C LEU A 406 -4.78 22.10 6.56
N LYS A 407 -5.61 22.92 5.87
CA LYS A 407 -6.04 24.23 6.39
C LYS A 407 -6.83 24.09 7.69
N LYS A 408 -7.76 23.12 7.77
CA LYS A 408 -8.54 22.81 8.98
C LYS A 408 -7.65 22.32 10.13
N LEU A 409 -6.69 21.44 9.85
CA LEU A 409 -5.71 20.97 10.83
C LEU A 409 -4.86 22.11 11.37
N LYS A 410 -4.36 22.98 10.49
CA LYS A 410 -3.59 24.17 10.88
C LYS A 410 -4.40 25.11 11.78
N ALA A 411 -5.68 25.32 11.47
CA ALA A 411 -6.58 26.11 12.31
C ALA A 411 -6.82 25.51 13.70
N ASN A 412 -6.66 24.18 13.84
CA ASN A 412 -6.73 23.46 15.12
C ASN A 412 -5.35 23.26 15.78
N GLY A 413 -4.30 23.94 15.31
CA GLY A 413 -2.96 23.88 15.90
C GLY A 413 -2.06 22.75 15.40
N PHE A 414 -2.52 21.95 14.43
CA PHE A 414 -1.75 20.85 13.84
C PHE A 414 -1.10 21.29 12.53
N ASN A 415 0.22 21.54 12.55
CA ASN A 415 0.98 21.87 11.35
C ASN A 415 1.64 20.61 10.77
N MET A 416 1.21 20.19 9.58
CA MET A 416 1.76 19.00 8.92
C MET A 416 1.74 19.15 7.39
N THR A 417 2.56 18.34 6.71
CA THR A 417 2.61 18.28 5.25
C THR A 417 1.55 17.29 4.72
N ALA A 418 1.33 17.28 3.40
CA ALA A 418 0.43 16.30 2.79
C ALA A 418 0.94 14.86 2.95
N ALA A 419 2.26 14.66 2.92
CA ALA A 419 2.89 13.37 3.22
C ALA A 419 2.61 12.92 4.67
N ASN A 420 2.70 13.84 5.64
CA ASN A 420 2.41 13.55 7.05
C ASN A 420 0.93 13.24 7.28
N LEU A 421 0.02 13.98 6.63
CA LEU A 421 -1.42 13.69 6.67
C LEU A 421 -1.69 12.27 6.16
N GLN A 422 -1.14 11.92 5.00
CA GLN A 422 -1.30 10.58 4.43
C GLN A 422 -0.76 9.50 5.37
N ALA A 423 0.44 9.69 5.92
CA ALA A 423 1.02 8.73 6.86
C ALA A 423 0.17 8.59 8.12
N THR A 424 -0.33 9.70 8.69
CA THR A 424 -1.16 9.74 9.90
C THR A 424 -2.45 8.93 9.75
N LEU A 425 -3.06 8.97 8.56
CA LEU A 425 -4.29 8.21 8.25
C LEU A 425 -4.01 6.75 7.87
N TRP A 426 -2.79 6.44 7.42
CA TRP A 426 -2.42 5.13 6.87
C TRP A 426 -2.43 3.98 7.88
N TYR A 427 -1.83 4.17 9.07
CA TYR A 427 -1.81 3.12 10.10
C TYR A 427 -3.19 2.83 10.69
N PRO A 428 -3.99 3.83 11.08
CA PRO A 428 -5.33 3.59 11.58
C PRO A 428 -6.22 2.83 10.59
N GLU A 429 -6.18 3.15 9.29
CA GLU A 429 -6.99 2.44 8.30
C GLU A 429 -6.58 0.95 8.18
N LYS A 430 -5.29 0.65 8.27
CA LYS A 430 -4.80 -0.75 8.31
C LYS A 430 -5.23 -1.48 9.57
N GLU A 431 -5.16 -0.80 10.71
CA GLU A 431 -5.60 -1.31 11.99
C GLU A 431 -7.09 -1.66 11.95
N LEU A 432 -7.91 -0.77 11.39
CA LEU A 432 -9.33 -0.99 11.18
C LEU A 432 -9.59 -2.27 10.36
N TYR A 433 -8.88 -2.47 9.26
CA TYR A 433 -9.00 -3.70 8.46
C TYR A 433 -8.57 -4.95 9.23
N GLY A 434 -7.49 -4.87 10.02
CA GLY A 434 -7.05 -6.00 10.84
C GLY A 434 -8.07 -6.35 11.93
N LYS A 435 -8.58 -5.34 12.65
CA LYS A 435 -9.63 -5.50 13.66
C LYS A 435 -10.88 -6.13 13.06
N LEU A 436 -11.39 -5.57 11.96
CA LEU A 436 -12.62 -6.05 11.32
C LEU A 436 -12.45 -7.44 10.68
N THR A 437 -11.23 -7.91 10.41
CA THR A 437 -10.99 -9.29 9.94
C THR A 437 -10.55 -10.26 11.05
N GLY A 438 -10.35 -9.77 12.28
CA GLY A 438 -9.73 -10.54 13.36
C GLY A 438 -8.27 -10.95 13.08
N ARG A 439 -7.61 -10.32 12.10
CA ARG A 439 -6.22 -10.65 11.72
C ARG A 439 -5.24 -9.73 12.43
N PRO A 440 -4.10 -10.24 12.94
CA PRO A 440 -3.11 -9.40 13.62
C PRO A 440 -2.55 -8.33 12.68
N VAL A 441 -2.61 -7.08 13.15
CA VAL A 441 -2.17 -5.87 12.43
C VAL A 441 -0.64 -5.76 12.39
N THR A 442 0.09 -6.46 13.28
CA THR A 442 1.54 -6.31 13.49
C THR A 442 2.40 -6.55 12.24
N ARG A 443 1.91 -7.30 11.23
CA ARG A 443 2.59 -7.42 9.92
C ARG A 443 2.44 -6.19 9.01
N PHE A 444 1.52 -5.28 9.31
CA PHE A 444 1.15 -4.14 8.46
C PHE A 444 1.60 -2.78 9.00
N THR A 445 2.01 -2.70 10.27
CA THR A 445 2.49 -1.46 10.92
C THR A 445 4.01 -1.31 10.94
N MET A 446 4.75 -2.29 10.42
CA MET A 446 6.21 -2.21 10.31
C MET A 446 6.62 -0.98 9.50
N SER A 447 7.49 -0.15 10.07
CA SER A 447 8.13 0.97 9.40
C SER A 447 9.46 0.56 8.75
N TYR A 448 10.04 1.44 7.93
CA TYR A 448 11.27 1.12 7.20
C TYR A 448 12.50 0.97 8.10
N ASP A 449 12.54 1.68 9.22
CA ASP A 449 13.54 1.49 10.28
C ASP A 449 13.40 0.11 10.94
N ASP A 450 12.19 -0.33 11.28
CA ASP A 450 11.96 -1.68 11.80
C ASP A 450 12.42 -2.75 10.80
N ALA A 451 12.09 -2.56 9.52
CA ALA A 451 12.48 -3.48 8.45
C ALA A 451 14.00 -3.57 8.27
N ILE A 452 14.72 -2.44 8.26
CA ILE A 452 16.17 -2.45 8.10
C ILE A 452 16.89 -2.96 9.36
N ILE A 453 16.33 -2.75 10.56
CA ILE A 453 16.83 -3.34 11.81
C ILE A 453 16.74 -4.87 11.75
N ASP A 454 15.59 -5.42 11.36
CA ASP A 454 15.40 -6.86 11.20
C ASP A 454 16.38 -7.45 10.16
N LEU A 455 16.58 -6.75 9.04
CA LEU A 455 17.53 -7.18 8.01
C LEU A 455 18.99 -7.08 8.51
N ALA A 456 19.37 -6.03 9.22
CA ALA A 456 20.72 -5.90 9.79
C ALA A 456 21.02 -7.02 10.80
N LYS A 457 20.05 -7.37 11.67
CA LYS A 457 20.20 -8.51 12.59
C LYS A 457 20.41 -9.82 11.84
N LYS A 458 19.65 -10.06 10.76
CA LYS A 458 19.80 -11.26 9.91
C LYS A 458 21.15 -11.33 9.20
N GLU A 459 21.78 -10.18 8.95
CA GLU A 459 23.14 -10.10 8.41
C GLU A 459 24.23 -10.15 9.49
N GLY A 460 23.86 -10.39 10.76
CA GLY A 460 24.80 -10.64 11.85
C GLY A 460 25.25 -9.41 12.64
N PHE A 461 24.62 -8.24 12.43
CA PHE A 461 24.91 -7.04 13.22
C PHE A 461 24.27 -7.11 14.60
N THR A 462 25.05 -6.77 15.64
CA THR A 462 24.61 -6.84 17.04
C THR A 462 23.66 -5.71 17.41
N ASP A 463 22.86 -5.93 18.45
CA ASP A 463 21.95 -4.91 19.00
C ASP A 463 22.71 -3.66 19.48
N GLU A 464 23.92 -3.81 20.01
CA GLU A 464 24.75 -2.67 20.44
C GLU A 464 25.15 -1.78 19.26
N ARG A 465 25.51 -2.39 18.13
CA ARG A 465 25.90 -1.66 16.92
C ARG A 465 24.71 -0.95 16.29
N ILE A 466 23.55 -1.60 16.26
CA ILE A 466 22.30 -0.98 15.80
C ILE A 466 21.91 0.18 16.72
N ALA A 467 21.96 -0.01 18.04
CA ALA A 467 21.68 1.04 19.01
C ALA A 467 22.67 2.22 18.88
N ALA A 468 23.94 1.95 18.61
CA ALA A 468 24.95 2.99 18.38
C ALA A 468 24.61 3.85 17.16
N ALA A 469 24.20 3.24 16.05
CA ALA A 469 23.76 3.99 14.87
C ALA A 469 22.49 4.80 15.14
N LEU A 470 21.50 4.24 15.85
CA LEU A 470 20.28 4.97 16.18
C LEU A 470 20.52 6.16 17.13
N ARG A 471 21.56 6.12 17.97
CA ARG A 471 21.94 7.23 18.85
C ARG A 471 22.46 8.46 18.09
N THR A 472 22.94 8.33 16.85
CA THR A 472 23.40 9.50 16.08
C THR A 472 22.23 10.39 15.69
N VAL A 473 21.09 9.80 15.32
CA VAL A 473 19.85 10.53 14.99
C VAL A 473 19.29 11.27 16.21
N ALA A 474 19.38 10.67 17.40
CA ALA A 474 18.90 11.28 18.63
C ALA A 474 19.73 12.51 19.09
N LYS A 475 20.97 12.67 18.62
CA LYS A 475 21.83 13.80 18.95
C LYS A 475 21.62 15.02 18.03
N ASP A 476 21.20 14.80 16.79
CA ASP A 476 21.10 15.85 15.76
C ASP A 476 19.67 16.40 15.54
N GLY A 477 18.63 15.74 16.08
CA GLY A 477 17.23 16.10 15.87
C GLY A 477 16.41 16.15 17.15
N ARG A 478 15.62 17.23 17.32
CA ARG A 478 14.58 17.39 18.35
C ARG A 478 13.55 16.27 18.18
N GLY A 479 13.72 15.15 18.87
CA GLY A 479 12.83 14.01 18.71
C GLY A 479 12.94 13.01 19.86
N ARG A 480 11.82 12.91 20.59
CA ARG A 480 11.51 11.93 21.65
C ARG A 480 12.13 12.22 23.03
N GLN A 481 11.41 13.01 23.82
CA GLN A 481 11.29 12.70 25.25
C GLN A 481 10.72 11.27 25.31
N ARG A 482 11.58 10.28 25.56
CA ARG A 482 11.14 8.95 25.96
C ARG A 482 11.00 8.99 27.46
N ASP A 483 9.77 8.87 27.93
CA ASP A 483 9.44 8.30 29.23
C ASP A 483 10.09 6.91 29.32
N THR A 484 11.32 6.85 29.82
CA THR A 484 11.93 5.65 30.41
C THR A 484 13.16 6.10 31.22
N GLU A 485 12.93 6.57 32.43
CA GLU A 485 13.87 6.47 33.56
C GLU A 485 13.13 6.80 34.86
N ARG A 486 12.51 5.77 35.43
CA ARG A 486 12.43 5.57 36.89
C ARG A 486 12.50 4.07 37.14
N ASP A 487 13.68 3.50 36.94
CA ASP A 487 14.02 2.28 37.64
C ASP A 487 14.61 2.65 39.00
N VAL A 488 13.89 2.20 40.03
CA VAL A 488 14.44 1.40 41.12
C VAL A 488 15.79 1.84 41.67
N GLU A 489 15.76 2.64 42.73
CA GLU A 489 16.73 2.53 43.82
C GLU A 489 16.01 2.58 45.17
N SER A 490 16.50 1.72 46.08
CA SER A 490 16.14 1.52 47.49
C SER A 490 14.88 0.72 47.85
N LEU A 491 14.96 -0.60 47.66
CA LEU A 491 14.37 -1.57 48.61
C LEU A 491 15.47 -2.49 49.13
N THR A 492 16.25 -1.97 50.08
CA THR A 492 17.02 -2.76 51.05
C THR A 492 17.17 -1.93 52.32
N GLY A 493 16.76 -2.47 53.47
CA GLY A 493 17.08 -1.85 54.77
C GLY A 493 15.90 -1.76 55.74
N THR A 494 15.74 -2.83 56.49
CA THR A 494 14.99 -3.03 57.74
C THR A 494 15.01 -1.89 58.78
N ASP A 495 13.90 -1.84 59.53
CA ASP A 495 13.75 -1.51 60.96
C ASP A 495 14.04 -0.10 61.50
N GLY A 496 13.06 0.40 62.26
CA GLY A 496 13.35 1.14 63.50
C GLY A 496 12.75 2.54 63.65
N GLY A 497 11.54 2.61 64.20
CA GLY A 497 11.34 3.41 65.41
C GLY A 497 10.86 4.87 65.33
N PHE A 498 9.92 5.14 66.23
CA PHE A 498 9.69 6.37 66.99
C PHE A 498 8.75 7.47 66.48
N HIS A 499 7.55 7.41 67.08
CA HIS A 499 6.71 8.52 67.50
C HIS A 499 7.45 9.80 67.93
N ARG A 500 6.98 10.96 67.45
CA ARG A 500 6.71 12.19 68.24
C ARG A 500 5.78 13.12 67.44
N ARG A 501 4.51 13.25 67.88
CA ARG A 501 3.91 14.45 68.50
C ARG A 501 4.27 15.77 67.80
N ILE A 502 3.30 16.35 67.11
CA ILE A 502 3.14 17.81 66.99
C ILE A 502 1.81 18.16 67.67
N ALA A 503 1.91 19.08 68.63
CA ALA A 503 0.81 19.62 69.39
C ALA A 503 0.56 21.07 68.95
N GLY A 504 -0.72 21.44 68.93
CA GLY A 504 -1.22 22.81 69.10
C GLY A 504 -1.20 23.69 67.84
N ARG A 505 -2.16 24.59 67.61
CA ARG A 505 -3.27 25.14 68.40
C ARG A 505 -4.24 25.79 67.41
N GLY A 506 -5.51 25.90 67.78
CA GLY A 506 -6.50 26.80 67.16
C GLY A 506 -7.79 26.07 66.82
#